data_AF-A0AAV5QZD0-F1
#
_entry.id   AF-A0AAV5QZD0-F1
#
_cell.length_a   1.000
_cell.length_b   1.000
_cell.length_c   1.000
_cell.angle_alpha   90.00
_cell.angle_beta   90.00
_cell.angle_gamma   90.00
#
_symmetry.space_group_name_H-M   'P 1'
#
loop_
_entity.id
_entity.type
_entity.pdbx_description
1 polymer ?
#
loop_
_entity_poly.entity_id
_entity_poly.type
_entity_poly.pdbx_seq_one_letter_code
_entity_poly.pdbx_strand_id
1 'polypeptide(L)'
;MLIGRLVNSTGPKDASFHWAYTTSFIILIGLILTFLTVLIIDIIIQSRTYNSHLATNTVIIMVFIALFVISYATIDMFRLIYNRIILEEIPKNYVPISERDIGSSFSSKIEQSMIRCQKIKKMAKPIGNINHPGLFHQSGNDDDNDNNELPDNLIYENVIRIIGQEIKYNGTLTINENGKYLKLDNHYSLSELLENYSNNDEKINNFLKLYEDLRFSGKPITLDQFKDFLQGWNYVKSQL
;
A
#
# COMPACT_ATOMS: atom_id res chain seq x y z
N MET A 1 10.25 27.27 -17.48
CA MET A 1 11.26 26.25 -17.06
C MET A 1 12.65 26.87 -16.84
N LEU A 2 12.75 28.07 -16.24
CA LEU A 2 14.05 28.74 -15.96
C LEU A 2 14.16 29.28 -14.52
N ILE A 3 13.05 29.34 -13.77
CA ILE A 3 13.03 29.87 -12.40
C ILE A 3 13.39 28.78 -11.36
N GLY A 4 13.19 27.49 -11.68
CA GLY A 4 13.54 26.36 -10.79
C GLY A 4 15.03 26.00 -10.75
N ARG A 5 15.89 26.67 -11.53
CA ARG A 5 17.33 26.35 -11.62
C ARG A 5 18.22 27.17 -10.68
N LEU A 6 17.64 28.09 -9.90
CA LEU A 6 18.37 28.98 -8.99
C LEU A 6 18.36 28.55 -7.52
N VAL A 7 17.72 27.44 -7.16
CA VAL A 7 17.58 27.00 -5.76
C VAL A 7 18.48 25.80 -5.40
N ASN A 8 19.41 25.42 -6.27
CA ASN A 8 20.25 24.23 -6.05
C ASN A 8 21.77 24.51 -5.99
N SER A 9 22.17 25.68 -5.47
CA SER A 9 23.58 25.96 -5.13
C SER A 9 23.74 26.05 -3.61
N THR A 10 23.63 24.93 -2.90
CA THR A 10 24.07 24.85 -1.50
C THR A 10 25.56 25.16 -1.38
N GLY A 11 25.87 26.44 -1.25
CA GLY A 11 27.14 27.00 -0.84
C GLY A 11 26.90 28.06 0.25
N PRO A 12 27.94 28.48 0.97
CA PRO A 12 27.81 29.41 2.11
C PRO A 12 27.14 30.75 1.76
N LYS A 13 27.02 31.09 0.48
CA LYS A 13 26.38 32.32 -0.02
C LYS A 13 24.85 32.27 0.07
N ASP A 14 24.23 31.11 -0.14
CA ASP A 14 22.77 30.97 -0.11
C ASP A 14 22.21 31.03 1.32
N ALA A 15 22.99 30.50 2.27
CA ALA A 15 22.70 30.66 3.69
C ALA A 15 22.74 32.14 4.12
N SER A 16 23.67 32.94 3.57
CA SER A 16 23.74 34.37 3.87
C SER A 16 22.54 35.15 3.36
N PHE A 17 22.05 34.86 2.14
CA PHE A 17 20.85 35.50 1.60
C PHE A 17 19.58 35.09 2.35
N HIS A 18 19.44 33.82 2.69
CA HIS A 18 18.30 33.34 3.49
C HIS A 18 18.32 33.95 4.90
N TRP A 19 19.49 34.04 5.52
CA TRP A 19 19.66 34.66 6.84
C TRP A 19 19.37 36.17 6.80
N ALA A 20 19.84 36.88 5.78
CA ALA A 20 19.53 38.29 5.57
C ALA A 20 18.03 38.53 5.35
N TYR A 21 17.37 37.69 4.56
CA TYR A 21 15.93 37.75 4.31
C TYR A 21 15.13 37.51 5.59
N THR A 22 15.47 36.45 6.33
CA THR A 22 14.82 36.11 7.61
C THR A 22 15.02 37.22 8.64
N THR A 23 16.23 37.80 8.70
CA THR A 23 16.56 38.88 9.65
C THR A 23 15.86 40.18 9.28
N SER A 24 15.81 40.54 7.99
CA SER A 24 15.05 41.71 7.52
C SER A 24 13.57 41.58 7.83
N PHE A 25 13.01 40.37 7.72
CA PHE A 25 11.61 40.12 8.04
C PHE A 25 11.32 40.26 9.55
N ILE A 26 12.20 39.72 10.41
CA ILE A 26 12.10 39.88 11.86
C ILE A 26 12.19 41.35 12.27
N ILE A 27 13.13 42.10 11.69
CA ILE A 27 13.28 43.54 11.96
C ILE A 27 12.01 44.30 11.54
N LEU A 28 11.47 43.99 10.36
CA LEU A 28 10.26 44.63 9.85
C LEU A 28 9.04 44.33 10.73
N ILE A 29 8.87 43.09 11.20
CA ILE A 29 7.82 42.73 12.15
C ILE A 29 8.01 43.48 13.48
N GLY A 30 9.23 43.52 14.01
CA GLY A 30 9.53 44.23 15.25
C GLY A 30 9.22 45.73 15.15
N LEU A 31 9.55 46.33 14.01
CA LEU A 31 9.24 47.73 13.72
C LEU A 31 7.72 47.98 13.63
N ILE A 32 6.96 47.10 12.96
CA ILE A 32 5.49 47.18 12.89
C ILE A 32 4.88 47.06 14.29
N LEU A 33 5.35 46.10 15.11
CA LEU A 33 4.89 45.95 16.49
C LEU A 33 5.18 47.18 17.33
N THR A 34 6.38 47.75 17.18
CA THR A 34 6.77 48.99 17.89
C THR A 34 5.85 50.15 17.49
N PHE A 35 5.60 50.34 16.19
CA PHE A 35 4.65 51.37 15.73
C PHE A 35 3.22 51.13 16.22
N LEU A 36 2.75 49.88 16.27
CA LEU A 36 1.44 49.54 16.84
C LEU A 36 1.36 49.92 18.33
N THR A 37 2.42 49.67 19.11
CA THR A 37 2.43 50.08 20.53
C THR A 37 2.44 51.60 20.70
N VAL A 38 3.19 52.32 19.87
CA VAL A 38 3.22 53.80 19.88
C VAL A 38 1.85 54.37 19.57
N LEU A 39 1.13 53.80 18.59
CA LEU A 39 -0.24 54.21 18.27
C LEU A 39 -1.16 54.03 19.48
N ILE A 40 -1.13 52.87 20.15
CA ILE A 40 -1.95 52.60 21.35
C ILE A 40 -1.64 53.62 22.47
N ILE A 41 -0.38 53.97 22.67
CA ILE A 41 0.03 54.95 23.67
C ILE A 41 -0.49 56.35 23.33
N ASP A 42 -0.36 56.77 22.06
CA ASP A 42 -0.83 58.08 21.59
C ASP A 42 -2.34 58.25 21.79
N ILE A 43 -3.09 57.19 21.48
CA ILE A 43 -4.54 57.10 21.71
C ILE A 43 -4.90 57.30 23.19
N ILE A 44 -4.17 56.65 24.10
CA ILE A 44 -4.42 56.75 25.54
C ILE A 44 -4.17 58.19 26.03
N ILE A 45 -3.12 58.83 25.54
CA ILE A 45 -2.78 60.21 25.89
C ILE A 45 -3.84 61.18 25.33
N GLN A 46 -4.21 61.02 24.07
CA GLN A 46 -5.22 61.86 23.42
C GLN A 46 -6.60 61.73 24.09
N SER A 47 -6.96 60.52 24.52
CA SER A 47 -8.16 60.21 25.29
C SER A 47 -8.19 60.93 26.64
N ARG A 48 -7.06 61.03 27.35
CA ARG A 48 -6.98 61.72 28.64
C ARG A 48 -7.02 63.24 28.53
N THR A 49 -6.41 63.82 27.50
CA THR A 49 -6.24 65.29 27.41
C THR A 49 -7.45 65.99 26.76
N TYR A 50 -8.15 65.35 25.83
CA TYR A 50 -9.20 65.99 25.03
C TYR A 50 -10.53 65.21 25.07
N ASN A 51 -11.29 65.34 26.17
CA ASN A 51 -12.58 64.68 26.38
C ASN A 51 -13.67 64.94 25.31
N SER A 52 -13.45 65.90 24.39
CA SER A 52 -14.41 66.28 23.34
C SER A 52 -14.43 65.36 22.12
N HIS A 53 -13.34 64.61 21.84
CA HIS A 53 -13.17 63.85 20.58
C HIS A 53 -12.87 62.35 20.79
N LEU A 54 -13.19 61.83 21.99
CA LEU A 54 -12.93 60.44 22.35
C LEU A 54 -13.65 59.44 21.42
N ALA A 55 -14.86 59.77 20.97
CA ALA A 55 -15.63 58.94 20.05
C ALA A 55 -14.96 58.83 18.66
N THR A 56 -14.48 59.94 18.09
CA THR A 56 -13.85 59.94 16.76
C THR A 56 -12.52 59.19 16.79
N ASN A 57 -11.74 59.33 17.86
CA ASN A 57 -10.47 58.62 17.99
C ASN A 57 -10.70 57.12 18.14
N THR A 58 -11.68 56.69 18.94
CA THR A 58 -12.03 55.27 19.11
C THR A 58 -12.43 54.60 17.80
N VAL A 59 -13.21 55.30 16.96
CA VAL A 59 -13.63 54.80 15.65
C VAL A 59 -12.45 54.61 14.71
N ILE A 60 -11.52 55.58 14.65
CA ILE A 60 -10.33 55.50 13.80
C ILE A 60 -9.50 54.25 14.14
N ILE A 61 -9.34 53.95 15.43
CA ILE A 61 -8.54 52.81 15.91
C ILE A 61 -9.21 51.49 15.56
N MET A 62 -10.53 51.41 15.77
CA MET A 62 -11.30 50.22 15.41
C MET A 62 -11.15 49.92 13.91
N VAL A 63 -11.14 50.95 13.06
CA VAL A 63 -10.90 50.80 11.61
C VAL A 63 -9.48 50.29 11.34
N PHE A 64 -8.45 50.85 11.98
CA PHE A 64 -7.06 50.39 11.78
C PHE A 64 -6.84 48.95 12.26
N ILE A 65 -7.41 48.55 13.41
CA ILE A 65 -7.33 47.17 13.91
C ILE A 65 -8.04 46.23 12.94
N ALA A 66 -9.24 46.60 12.45
CA ALA A 66 -9.97 45.80 11.48
C ALA A 66 -9.17 45.63 10.18
N LEU A 67 -8.58 46.71 9.64
CA LEU A 67 -7.73 46.65 8.46
C LEU A 67 -6.49 45.78 8.69
N PHE A 68 -5.87 45.87 9.87
CA PHE A 68 -4.72 45.03 10.22
C PHE A 68 -5.09 43.55 10.23
N VAL A 69 -6.17 43.18 10.91
CA VAL A 69 -6.66 41.79 10.97
C VAL A 69 -7.00 41.27 9.57
N ILE A 70 -7.68 42.07 8.74
CA ILE A 70 -8.00 41.71 7.36
C ILE A 70 -6.71 41.51 6.55
N SER A 71 -5.73 42.41 6.66
CA SER A 71 -4.45 42.29 5.95
C SER A 71 -3.63 41.07 6.40
N TYR A 72 -3.66 40.75 7.70
CA TYR A 72 -3.00 39.56 8.23
C TYR A 72 -3.66 38.28 7.69
N ALA A 73 -5.00 38.23 7.72
CA ALA A 73 -5.76 37.09 7.23
C ALA A 73 -5.57 36.87 5.72
N THR A 74 -5.50 37.95 4.92
CA THR A 74 -5.25 37.83 3.47
C THR A 74 -3.85 37.28 3.20
N ILE A 75 -2.81 37.81 3.87
CA ILE A 75 -1.43 37.31 3.73
C ILE A 75 -1.33 35.82 4.10
N ASP A 76 -1.97 35.40 5.20
CA ASP A 76 -1.96 34.01 5.63
C ASP A 76 -2.68 33.08 4.63
N MET A 77 -3.84 33.51 4.14
CA MET A 77 -4.55 32.79 3.08
C MET A 77 -3.73 32.67 1.79
N PHE A 78 -3.05 33.74 1.37
CA PHE A 78 -2.15 33.70 0.21
C PHE A 78 -1.01 32.70 0.41
N ARG A 79 -0.39 32.69 1.60
CA ARG A 79 0.68 31.73 1.93
C ARG A 79 0.18 30.29 1.89
N LEU A 80 -1.01 30.02 2.43
CA LEU A 80 -1.61 28.69 2.41
C LEU A 80 -1.91 28.22 0.98
N ILE A 81 -2.52 29.08 0.16
CA ILE A 81 -2.83 28.78 -1.24
C ILE A 81 -1.54 28.54 -2.04
N TYR A 82 -0.53 29.41 -1.88
CA TYR A 82 0.75 29.28 -2.58
C TYR A 82 1.46 27.96 -2.25
N ASN A 83 1.52 27.60 -0.96
CA ASN A 83 2.10 26.32 -0.54
C ASN A 83 1.33 25.14 -1.12
N ARG A 84 0.00 25.22 -1.19
CA ARG A 84 -0.83 24.18 -1.79
C ARG A 84 -0.55 24.01 -3.28
N ILE A 85 -0.43 25.11 -4.03
CA ILE A 85 -0.09 25.08 -5.45
C ILE A 85 1.26 24.41 -5.66
N ILE A 86 2.28 24.76 -4.87
CA ILE A 86 3.61 24.12 -4.95
C ILE A 86 3.53 22.61 -4.69
N LEU A 87 2.72 22.19 -3.72
CA LEU A 87 2.56 20.76 -3.40
C LEU A 87 1.79 20.01 -4.49
N GLU A 88 0.81 20.65 -5.15
CA GLU A 88 0.07 20.08 -6.27
C GLU A 88 0.92 19.95 -7.54
N GLU A 89 1.97 20.78 -7.70
CA GLU A 89 2.94 20.68 -8.80
C GLU A 89 3.90 19.49 -8.67
N ILE A 90 3.99 18.84 -7.50
CA ILE A 90 4.80 17.63 -7.34
C ILE A 90 4.07 16.47 -8.05
N PRO A 91 4.65 15.84 -9.08
CA PRO A 91 4.02 14.72 -9.75
C PRO A 91 3.76 13.60 -8.74
N LYS A 92 2.54 13.05 -8.70
CA LYS A 92 2.15 11.98 -7.75
C LYS A 92 3.02 10.72 -7.84
N ASN A 93 3.73 10.54 -8.95
CA ASN A 93 4.68 9.44 -9.20
C ASN A 93 6.15 9.89 -9.19
N TYR A 94 6.48 11.00 -8.55
CA TYR A 94 7.88 11.41 -8.42
C TYR A 94 8.59 10.51 -7.41
N VAL A 95 9.29 9.51 -7.93
CA VAL A 95 10.29 8.75 -7.16
C VAL A 95 11.65 9.32 -7.57
N PRO A 96 12.43 9.90 -6.65
CA PRO A 96 13.77 10.36 -6.98
C PRO A 96 14.62 9.13 -7.34
N ILE A 97 15.13 9.09 -8.57
CA ILE A 97 15.94 7.98 -9.07
C ILE A 97 17.43 8.31 -8.89
N SER A 98 17.80 9.59 -8.99
CA SER A 98 19.18 10.04 -8.88
C SER A 98 19.40 10.94 -7.66
N GLU A 99 20.61 10.93 -7.10
CA GLU A 99 21.04 11.90 -6.07
C GLU A 99 21.06 13.36 -6.57
N ARG A 100 20.81 13.57 -7.87
CA ARG A 100 20.66 14.91 -8.46
C ARG A 100 19.22 15.44 -8.37
N ASP A 101 18.27 14.54 -8.15
CA ASP A 101 16.83 14.82 -8.03
C ASP A 101 16.49 15.36 -6.63
N ILE A 102 17.27 14.93 -5.63
CA ILE A 102 17.13 15.28 -4.22
C ILE A 102 18.48 15.68 -3.65
N GLY A 103 18.54 16.67 -2.76
CA GLY A 103 19.80 17.08 -2.13
C GLY A 103 20.54 15.90 -1.48
N SER A 104 21.88 15.88 -1.59
CA SER A 104 22.72 14.75 -1.16
C SER A 104 22.48 14.28 0.28
N SER A 105 22.21 15.22 1.20
CA SER A 105 21.87 14.91 2.59
C SER A 105 20.58 14.10 2.73
N PHE A 106 19.56 14.42 1.93
CA PHE A 106 18.29 13.68 1.94
C PHE A 106 18.42 12.33 1.24
N SER A 107 19.19 12.28 0.13
CA SER A 107 19.49 11.02 -0.56
C SER A 107 20.11 10.00 0.39
N SER A 108 21.15 10.40 1.13
CA SER A 108 21.82 9.52 2.09
C SER A 108 20.88 9.02 3.21
N LYS A 109 19.98 9.88 3.72
CA LYS A 109 18.98 9.46 4.73
C LYS A 109 17.98 8.45 4.18
N ILE A 110 17.56 8.64 2.93
CA ILE A 110 16.66 7.72 2.25
C ILE A 110 17.35 6.37 2.03
N GLU A 111 18.58 6.38 1.54
CA GLU A 111 19.39 5.17 1.34
C GLU A 111 19.58 4.40 2.66
N GLN A 112 19.97 5.08 3.74
CA GLN A 112 20.09 4.48 5.07
C GLN A 112 18.77 3.85 5.54
N SER A 113 17.64 4.51 5.26
CA SER A 113 16.31 4.00 5.58
C SER A 113 15.98 2.76 4.74
N MET A 114 16.33 2.75 3.46
CA MET A 114 16.14 1.59 2.59
C MET A 114 16.99 0.39 3.06
N ILE A 115 18.26 0.61 3.37
CA ILE A 115 19.16 -0.42 3.92
C ILE A 115 18.60 -0.98 5.23
N ARG A 116 18.13 -0.09 6.12
CA ARG A 116 17.47 -0.48 7.37
C ARG A 116 16.24 -1.36 7.10
N CYS A 117 15.36 -0.95 6.18
CA CYS A 117 14.18 -1.74 5.81
C CYS A 117 14.57 -3.10 5.20
N GLN A 118 15.61 -3.17 4.39
CA GLN A 118 16.12 -4.42 3.84
C GLN A 118 16.65 -5.35 4.93
N LYS A 119 17.35 -4.80 5.92
CA LYS A 119 17.84 -5.55 7.09
C LYS A 119 16.67 -6.10 7.92
N ILE A 120 15.66 -5.26 8.18
CA ILE A 120 14.44 -5.68 8.88
C ILE A 120 13.72 -6.76 8.09
N LYS A 121 13.57 -6.62 6.76
CA LYS A 121 12.97 -7.65 5.89
C LYS A 121 13.71 -8.98 6.01
N LYS A 122 15.05 -8.97 6.01
CA LYS A 122 15.86 -10.18 6.18
C LYS A 122 15.68 -10.79 7.57
N MET A 123 15.60 -9.98 8.62
CA MET A 123 15.36 -10.43 10.00
C MET A 123 13.94 -10.95 10.22
N ALA A 124 12.96 -10.39 9.51
CA ALA A 124 11.56 -10.77 9.57
C ALA A 124 11.21 -11.93 8.62
N LYS A 125 12.16 -12.40 7.79
CA LYS A 125 11.96 -13.63 7.04
C LYS A 125 11.74 -14.78 8.04
N PRO A 126 10.82 -15.69 7.75
CA PRO A 126 10.56 -16.83 8.61
C PRO A 126 11.80 -17.73 8.69
N ILE A 127 12.00 -18.34 9.85
CA ILE A 127 13.11 -19.24 10.12
C ILE A 127 12.68 -20.64 9.65
N GLY A 128 13.22 -21.06 8.50
CA GLY A 128 12.99 -22.40 7.93
C GLY A 128 11.98 -22.41 6.79
N ASN A 129 11.77 -23.60 6.22
CA ASN A 129 10.74 -23.81 5.22
C ASN A 129 9.37 -23.79 5.91
N ILE A 130 8.57 -22.76 5.66
CA ILE A 130 7.17 -22.81 6.09
C ILE A 130 6.48 -23.82 5.18
N ASN A 131 5.67 -24.70 5.73
CA ASN A 131 4.73 -25.48 4.95
C ASN A 131 3.34 -25.07 5.41
N HIS A 132 2.54 -24.50 4.51
CA HIS A 132 1.18 -24.07 4.82
C HIS A 132 0.18 -25.15 4.38
N PRO A 133 -0.51 -25.81 5.32
CA PRO A 133 -1.63 -26.68 4.97
C PRO A 133 -2.68 -25.89 4.15
N GLY A 134 -3.08 -26.43 3.00
CA GLY A 134 -4.05 -25.83 2.07
C GLY A 134 -3.44 -25.03 0.92
N LEU A 135 -2.16 -24.65 0.99
CA LEU A 135 -1.49 -23.85 -0.03
C LEU A 135 -0.09 -24.39 -0.32
N PHE A 136 0.15 -24.78 -1.56
CA PHE A 136 1.51 -25.01 -2.02
C PHE A 136 2.20 -23.66 -2.22
N HIS A 137 3.37 -23.51 -1.63
CA HIS A 137 4.26 -22.43 -2.00
C HIS A 137 5.68 -22.96 -2.13
N GLN A 138 6.41 -22.50 -3.14
CA GLN A 138 7.81 -22.85 -3.27
C GLN A 138 8.61 -22.09 -2.21
N SER A 139 9.42 -22.81 -1.44
CA SER A 139 10.39 -22.15 -0.57
C SER A 139 11.42 -21.48 -1.46
N GLY A 140 11.54 -20.15 -1.39
CA GLY A 140 12.51 -19.40 -2.21
C GLY A 140 13.99 -19.66 -1.90
N ASN A 141 14.32 -20.78 -1.24
CA ASN A 141 15.68 -21.33 -1.12
C ASN A 141 15.90 -22.54 -2.04
N ASP A 142 14.85 -23.05 -2.70
CA ASP A 142 14.92 -24.20 -3.61
C ASP A 142 14.97 -23.73 -5.08
N ASP A 143 15.92 -22.83 -5.38
CA ASP A 143 16.20 -22.35 -6.76
C ASP A 143 16.96 -23.39 -7.62
N ASP A 144 17.41 -24.50 -7.03
CA ASP A 144 18.31 -25.47 -7.66
C ASP A 144 17.66 -26.79 -8.11
N ASN A 145 16.34 -26.93 -8.08
CA ASN A 145 15.69 -28.16 -8.53
C ASN A 145 14.61 -27.88 -9.57
N ASP A 146 14.96 -28.10 -10.84
CA ASP A 146 14.12 -28.08 -12.06
C ASP A 146 12.95 -29.10 -12.03
N ASN A 147 12.67 -29.69 -10.87
CA ASN A 147 11.67 -30.72 -10.63
C ASN A 147 10.47 -30.17 -9.83
N ASN A 148 10.04 -28.94 -10.11
CA ASN A 148 8.84 -28.38 -9.51
C ASN A 148 7.59 -29.16 -9.98
N GLU A 149 7.19 -30.16 -9.20
CA GLU A 149 6.01 -31.00 -9.46
C GLU A 149 4.69 -30.22 -9.49
N LEU A 150 4.62 -29.05 -8.84
CA LEU A 150 3.40 -28.25 -8.68
C LEU A 150 3.69 -26.74 -8.85
N PRO A 151 2.74 -25.98 -9.41
CA PRO A 151 2.87 -24.53 -9.56
C PRO A 151 2.78 -23.78 -8.22
N ASP A 152 3.54 -22.70 -8.09
CA ASP A 152 3.55 -21.85 -6.89
C ASP A 152 2.17 -21.21 -6.62
N ASN A 153 1.83 -21.04 -5.33
CA ASN A 153 0.55 -20.54 -4.84
C ASN A 153 -0.68 -21.40 -5.23
N LEU A 154 -0.50 -22.70 -5.43
CA LEU A 154 -1.59 -23.63 -5.70
C LEU A 154 -2.43 -23.87 -4.44
N ILE A 155 -3.72 -23.55 -4.51
CA ILE A 155 -4.69 -23.82 -3.43
C ILE A 155 -5.28 -25.22 -3.65
N TYR A 156 -4.96 -26.17 -2.77
CA TYR A 156 -5.37 -27.57 -2.92
C TYR A 156 -6.89 -27.74 -3.00
N GLU A 157 -7.63 -27.01 -2.16
CA GLU A 157 -9.09 -27.06 -2.09
C GLU A 157 -9.73 -26.68 -3.43
N ASN A 158 -9.17 -25.68 -4.12
CA ASN A 158 -9.69 -25.24 -5.42
C ASN A 158 -9.57 -26.36 -6.46
N VAL A 159 -8.45 -27.07 -6.49
CA VAL A 159 -8.23 -28.17 -7.44
C VAL A 159 -9.23 -29.31 -7.20
N ILE A 160 -9.36 -29.76 -5.95
CA ILE A 160 -10.31 -30.83 -5.58
C ILE A 160 -11.74 -30.42 -5.90
N ARG A 161 -12.11 -29.16 -5.61
CA ARG A 161 -13.43 -28.63 -5.89
C ARG A 161 -13.71 -28.57 -7.39
N ILE A 162 -12.75 -28.13 -8.20
CA ILE A 162 -12.88 -28.07 -9.66
C ILE A 162 -13.10 -29.47 -10.23
N ILE A 163 -12.27 -30.45 -9.84
CA ILE A 163 -12.43 -31.85 -10.28
C ILE A 163 -13.82 -32.38 -9.91
N GLY A 164 -14.24 -32.18 -8.66
CA GLY A 164 -15.57 -32.62 -8.21
C GLY A 164 -16.74 -31.88 -8.88
N GLN A 165 -16.53 -30.65 -9.36
CA GLN A 165 -17.54 -29.87 -10.09
C GLN A 165 -17.59 -30.26 -11.57
N GLU A 166 -16.45 -30.46 -12.22
CA GLU A 166 -16.40 -30.91 -13.61
C GLU A 166 -17.15 -32.22 -13.78
N ILE A 167 -16.96 -33.17 -12.87
CA ILE A 167 -17.65 -34.46 -12.92
C ILE A 167 -19.15 -34.29 -12.74
N LYS A 168 -19.56 -33.51 -11.73
CA LYS A 168 -20.98 -33.31 -11.38
C LYS A 168 -21.76 -32.56 -12.45
N TYR A 169 -21.18 -31.50 -13.00
CA TYR A 169 -21.91 -30.53 -13.84
C TYR A 169 -21.62 -30.70 -15.32
N ASN A 170 -20.37 -31.00 -15.69
CA ASN A 170 -20.03 -31.15 -17.11
C ASN A 170 -20.29 -32.59 -17.57
N GLY A 171 -20.32 -33.57 -16.66
CA GLY A 171 -20.48 -34.98 -17.00
C GLY A 171 -19.39 -35.45 -17.96
N THR A 172 -18.29 -34.69 -18.11
CA THR A 172 -17.22 -34.97 -19.06
C THR A 172 -15.93 -35.20 -18.30
N LEU A 173 -15.42 -36.43 -18.39
CA LEU A 173 -14.09 -36.77 -17.94
C LEU A 173 -13.14 -36.68 -19.13
N THR A 174 -12.16 -35.78 -19.06
CA THR A 174 -11.06 -35.71 -20.04
C THR A 174 -10.04 -36.79 -19.72
N ILE A 175 -10.29 -38.01 -20.20
CA ILE A 175 -9.52 -39.22 -19.82
C ILE A 175 -8.10 -39.22 -20.37
N ASN A 176 -7.82 -38.45 -21.43
CA ASN A 176 -6.48 -38.30 -21.98
C ASN A 176 -6.31 -37.00 -22.76
N GLU A 177 -5.05 -36.57 -22.95
CA GLU A 177 -4.64 -35.49 -23.87
C GLU A 177 -5.10 -35.74 -25.32
N ASN A 178 -5.51 -36.98 -25.63
CA ASN A 178 -6.03 -37.41 -26.93
C ASN A 178 -7.52 -37.06 -27.16
N GLY A 179 -8.15 -36.25 -26.30
CA GLY A 179 -9.47 -35.66 -26.57
C GLY A 179 -10.66 -36.62 -26.54
N LYS A 180 -10.56 -37.77 -25.85
CA LYS A 180 -11.72 -38.62 -25.57
C LYS A 180 -12.47 -38.09 -24.35
N TYR A 181 -13.72 -37.71 -24.57
CA TYR A 181 -14.65 -37.29 -23.52
C TYR A 181 -15.62 -38.44 -23.26
N LEU A 182 -15.64 -38.98 -22.04
CA LEU A 182 -16.80 -39.76 -21.59
C LEU A 182 -17.89 -38.76 -21.24
N LYS A 183 -18.99 -38.75 -21.98
CA LYS A 183 -20.23 -38.07 -21.57
C LYS A 183 -21.00 -38.99 -20.63
N LEU A 184 -21.14 -38.56 -19.39
CA LEU A 184 -22.02 -39.14 -18.39
C LEU A 184 -23.36 -38.43 -18.51
N ASP A 185 -24.41 -39.15 -18.93
CA ASP A 185 -25.73 -38.59 -19.21
C ASP A 185 -26.50 -38.12 -17.95
N ASN A 186 -25.97 -38.37 -16.76
CA ASN A 186 -26.62 -38.07 -15.48
C ASN A 186 -25.71 -37.22 -14.58
N HIS A 187 -26.31 -36.24 -13.87
CA HIS A 187 -25.68 -35.36 -12.88
C HIS A 187 -25.29 -36.09 -11.57
N TYR A 188 -24.56 -37.20 -11.67
CA TYR A 188 -24.09 -37.92 -10.50
C TYR A 188 -22.97 -37.17 -9.80
N SER A 189 -22.95 -37.21 -8.47
CA SER A 189 -21.76 -36.82 -7.72
C SER A 189 -20.61 -37.80 -7.98
N LEU A 190 -19.36 -37.37 -7.77
CA LEU A 190 -18.20 -38.27 -7.91
C LEU A 190 -18.34 -39.54 -7.06
N SER A 191 -18.94 -39.40 -5.87
CA SER A 191 -19.20 -40.52 -4.96
C SER A 191 -20.19 -41.51 -5.59
N GLU A 192 -21.35 -41.02 -6.06
CA GLU A 192 -22.36 -41.84 -6.75
C GLU A 192 -21.86 -42.52 -8.03
N LEU A 193 -20.99 -41.84 -8.79
CA LEU A 193 -20.38 -42.41 -9.99
C LEU A 193 -19.49 -43.59 -9.60
N LEU A 194 -18.60 -43.38 -8.63
CA LEU A 194 -17.64 -44.38 -8.21
C LEU A 194 -18.27 -45.52 -7.42
N GLU A 195 -19.38 -45.33 -6.72
CA GLU A 195 -20.13 -46.41 -6.07
C GLU A 195 -20.57 -47.50 -7.06
N ASN A 196 -20.89 -47.14 -8.31
CA ASN A 196 -21.23 -48.12 -9.35
C ASN A 196 -20.03 -48.97 -9.80
N TYR A 197 -18.81 -48.43 -9.71
CA TYR A 197 -17.55 -49.10 -10.07
C TYR A 197 -16.81 -49.70 -8.86
N SER A 198 -17.19 -49.30 -7.65
CA SER A 198 -16.56 -49.58 -6.36
C SER A 198 -16.67 -51.04 -5.92
N ASN A 199 -17.66 -51.77 -6.41
CA ASN A 199 -18.02 -53.09 -5.90
C ASN A 199 -16.89 -54.15 -5.96
N ASN A 200 -15.77 -53.91 -6.67
CA ASN A 200 -14.65 -54.85 -6.76
C ASN A 200 -13.24 -54.26 -6.52
N ASP A 201 -13.05 -52.95 -6.29
CA ASP A 201 -11.71 -52.36 -6.17
C ASP A 201 -11.50 -51.57 -4.86
N GLU A 202 -10.63 -52.10 -4.00
CA GLU A 202 -10.24 -51.49 -2.73
C GLU A 202 -9.57 -50.11 -2.91
N LYS A 203 -8.86 -49.89 -4.02
CA LYS A 203 -8.18 -48.61 -4.30
C LYS A 203 -9.17 -47.48 -4.58
N ILE A 204 -10.25 -47.78 -5.30
CA ILE A 204 -11.31 -46.80 -5.58
C ILE A 204 -12.03 -46.42 -4.29
N ASN A 205 -12.27 -47.39 -3.41
CA ASN A 205 -12.88 -47.15 -2.10
C ASN A 205 -12.03 -46.28 -1.18
N ASN A 206 -10.71 -46.50 -1.19
CA ASN A 206 -9.78 -45.67 -0.43
C ASN A 206 -9.70 -44.25 -1.00
N PHE A 207 -9.71 -44.10 -2.33
CA PHE A 207 -9.77 -42.79 -2.97
C PHE A 207 -11.07 -42.04 -2.64
N LEU A 208 -12.22 -42.71 -2.67
CA LEU A 208 -13.52 -42.09 -2.38
C LEU A 208 -13.57 -41.56 -0.95
N LYS A 209 -13.12 -42.35 0.03
CA LYS A 209 -13.00 -41.90 1.43
C LYS A 209 -12.08 -40.69 1.57
N LEU A 210 -10.93 -40.72 0.89
CA LEU A 210 -9.97 -39.62 0.91
C LEU A 210 -10.58 -38.35 0.29
N TYR A 211 -11.27 -38.47 -0.84
CA TYR A 211 -11.96 -37.36 -1.48
C TYR A 211 -13.08 -36.77 -0.60
N GLU A 212 -13.90 -37.61 0.04
CA GLU A 212 -14.95 -37.14 0.95
C GLU A 212 -14.38 -36.42 2.17
N ASP A 213 -13.31 -36.95 2.76
CA ASP A 213 -12.62 -36.28 3.86
C ASP A 213 -12.02 -34.94 3.41
N LEU A 214 -11.28 -34.89 2.29
CA LEU A 214 -10.68 -33.64 1.82
C LEU A 214 -11.71 -32.58 1.40
N ARG A 215 -12.87 -33.00 0.86
CA ARG A 215 -13.90 -32.06 0.38
C ARG A 215 -14.83 -31.57 1.49
N PHE A 216 -15.19 -32.42 2.45
CA PHE A 216 -16.26 -32.13 3.41
C PHE A 216 -15.80 -32.04 4.88
N SER A 217 -14.56 -32.43 5.22
CA SER A 217 -14.09 -32.36 6.62
C SER A 217 -13.89 -30.94 7.13
N GLY A 218 -13.69 -29.96 6.25
CA GLY A 218 -13.34 -28.59 6.61
C GLY A 218 -11.95 -28.42 7.23
N LYS A 219 -11.11 -29.47 7.21
CA LYS A 219 -9.72 -29.42 7.68
C LYS A 219 -8.78 -28.95 6.57
N PRO A 220 -7.69 -28.25 6.90
CA PRO A 220 -6.74 -27.83 5.88
C PRO A 220 -5.96 -29.03 5.33
N ILE A 221 -5.82 -29.06 4.01
CA ILE A 221 -5.26 -30.19 3.26
C ILE A 221 -3.73 -30.14 3.31
N THR A 222 -3.08 -31.24 3.72
CA THR A 222 -1.61 -31.32 3.70
C THR A 222 -1.09 -31.66 2.30
N LEU A 223 0.18 -31.34 2.02
CA LEU A 223 0.82 -31.66 0.74
C LEU A 223 0.77 -33.17 0.43
N ASP A 224 1.05 -34.01 1.42
CA ASP A 224 1.07 -35.47 1.25
C ASP A 224 -0.33 -36.00 0.90
N GLN A 225 -1.37 -35.55 1.62
CA GLN A 225 -2.76 -35.89 1.29
C GLN A 225 -3.17 -35.44 -0.11
N PHE A 226 -2.69 -34.26 -0.54
CA PHE A 226 -2.95 -33.76 -1.88
C PHE A 226 -2.23 -34.59 -2.96
N LYS A 227 -0.98 -35.03 -2.71
CA LYS A 227 -0.25 -35.95 -3.60
C LYS A 227 -0.96 -37.30 -3.70
N ASP A 228 -1.39 -37.86 -2.57
CA ASP A 228 -2.15 -39.11 -2.53
C ASP A 228 -3.47 -38.99 -3.31
N PHE A 229 -4.16 -37.85 -3.17
CA PHE A 229 -5.35 -37.53 -3.96
C PHE A 229 -5.06 -37.53 -5.47
N LEU A 230 -4.00 -36.86 -5.92
CA LEU A 230 -3.65 -36.80 -7.34
C LEU A 230 -3.26 -38.17 -7.90
N GLN A 231 -2.52 -38.98 -7.13
CA GLN A 231 -2.17 -40.35 -7.52
C GLN A 231 -3.41 -41.24 -7.63
N GLY A 232 -4.30 -41.19 -6.64
CA GLY A 232 -5.57 -41.93 -6.66
C GLY A 232 -6.47 -41.48 -7.81
N TRP A 233 -6.51 -40.18 -8.09
CA TRP A 233 -7.25 -39.62 -9.22
C TRP A 233 -6.73 -40.13 -10.56
N ASN A 234 -5.40 -40.19 -10.74
CA ASN A 234 -4.81 -40.73 -11.96
C ASN A 234 -5.16 -42.21 -12.16
N TYR A 235 -5.16 -42.99 -11.08
CA TYR A 235 -5.61 -44.39 -11.11
C TYR A 235 -7.08 -44.51 -11.52
N VAL A 236 -7.99 -43.76 -10.87
CA VAL A 236 -9.43 -43.75 -11.19
C VAL A 236 -9.66 -43.34 -12.65
N LYS A 237 -8.95 -42.30 -13.11
CA LYS A 237 -8.99 -41.84 -14.49
C LYS A 237 -8.53 -42.90 -15.50
N SER A 238 -7.62 -43.79 -15.12
CA SER A 238 -7.16 -44.89 -15.99
C SER A 238 -8.16 -46.05 -16.10
N GLN A 239 -9.04 -46.21 -15.11
CA GLN A 239 -10.04 -47.29 -15.06
C GLN A 239 -11.39 -46.90 -15.68
N LEU A 240 -11.67 -45.60 -15.77
CA LEU A 240 -12.85 -45.02 -16.44
C LEU A 240 -12.60 -44.87 -17.94
#